data_AF-A0A5K0XXS5-F1
#
_entry.id   AF-A0A5K0XXS5-F1
#
_cell.length_a   1.000
_cell.length_b   1.000
_cell.length_c   1.000
_cell.angle_alpha   90.00
_cell.angle_beta   90.00
_cell.angle_gamma   90.00
#
_symmetry.space_group_name_H-M   'P 1'
#
loop_
_entity.id
_entity.type
_entity.pdbx_description
1 polymer ?
#
loop_
_entity_poly.entity_id
_entity_poly.type
_entity_poly.pdbx_seq_one_letter_code
_entity_poly.pdbx_strand_id
1 'polypeptide(L)'
;VEKGVLRSGIPSDGRTNCGIPGFELTCSTDNRTILHIPYEGNFYVQSIDYQLQSLQIGNPEGCLVNRTITPFNLSFSSPFRRDESLITSFSLFDCGLTDASTLRVMGYSNTSFVYVNCSRFETHIYAAASNQPLRVEPPSCERLEKTASLDRRPDGADDPRNITSLLTLIWKLPFNCGSCEQKGQMCGLNRTTNATACLNPPPLNYK
;
A
#
# COMPACT_ATOMS: atom_id res chain seq x y z
N VAL A 1 19.25 2.62 2.37
CA VAL A 1 18.93 1.17 2.41
C VAL A 1 18.59 0.76 1.00
N GLU A 2 19.60 0.43 0.18
CA GLU A 2 19.37 -0.17 -1.14
C GLU A 2 19.05 -1.65 -0.94
N LYS A 3 17.84 -2.06 -1.25
CA LYS A 3 17.48 -3.48 -1.36
C LYS A 3 16.83 -3.72 -2.73
N GLY A 4 17.61 -4.33 -3.60
CA GLY A 4 17.15 -5.14 -4.74
C GLY A 4 16.53 -4.36 -5.91
N VAL A 5 17.38 -3.84 -6.80
CA VAL A 5 16.96 -3.53 -8.17
C VAL A 5 17.01 -4.81 -9.00
N LEU A 6 15.87 -5.26 -9.50
CA LEU A 6 15.82 -6.24 -10.59
C LEU A 6 16.44 -5.60 -11.84
N ARG A 7 17.72 -5.88 -12.14
CA ARG A 7 18.34 -5.55 -13.43
C ARG A 7 18.58 -6.83 -14.23
N SER A 8 18.17 -6.84 -15.49
CA SER A 8 18.60 -7.83 -16.48
C SER A 8 18.86 -7.15 -17.81
N GLY A 9 19.79 -7.74 -18.55
CA GLY A 9 20.51 -7.20 -19.70
C GLY A 9 19.65 -6.77 -20.90
N ILE A 10 20.28 -5.90 -21.68
CA ILE A 10 19.83 -5.29 -22.92
C ILE A 10 19.50 -6.37 -23.96
N PRO A 11 18.26 -6.44 -24.49
CA PRO A 11 17.95 -6.98 -25.80
C PRO A 11 17.90 -5.83 -26.83
N SER A 12 18.34 -6.15 -28.03
CA SER A 12 18.46 -5.29 -29.21
C SER A 12 17.12 -4.88 -29.86
N ASP A 13 16.07 -4.68 -29.07
CA ASP A 13 14.78 -4.17 -29.55
C ASP A 13 14.14 -3.36 -28.42
N GLY A 14 13.86 -2.08 -28.67
CA GLY A 14 13.75 -0.98 -27.69
C GLY A 14 12.57 -1.00 -26.70
N ARG A 15 12.07 -2.18 -26.30
CA ARG A 15 11.13 -2.36 -25.19
C ARG A 15 11.56 -3.52 -24.29
N THR A 16 12.37 -3.22 -23.29
CA THR A 16 12.62 -4.11 -22.16
C THR A 16 11.51 -4.00 -21.12
N ASN A 17 10.50 -4.86 -21.20
CA ASN A 17 9.69 -5.16 -20.03
C ASN A 17 10.54 -6.06 -19.11
N CYS A 18 11.27 -5.43 -18.20
CA CYS A 18 11.94 -6.08 -17.07
C CYS A 18 10.92 -6.27 -15.94
N GLY A 19 10.84 -7.48 -15.39
CA GLY A 19 9.90 -7.79 -14.30
C GLY A 19 9.10 -9.06 -14.55
N ILE A 20 8.36 -9.49 -13.54
CA ILE A 20 7.34 -10.53 -13.67
C ILE A 20 6.12 -9.84 -14.30
N PRO A 21 5.44 -10.44 -15.30
CA PRO A 21 4.19 -9.88 -15.82
C PRO A 21 3.19 -9.60 -14.69
N GLY A 22 2.65 -8.38 -14.66
CA GLY A 22 1.81 -7.90 -13.55
C GLY A 22 2.57 -7.33 -12.35
N PHE A 23 3.90 -7.33 -12.40
CA PHE A 23 4.82 -6.83 -11.37
C PHE A 23 5.74 -5.73 -11.93
N GLU A 24 5.26 -5.01 -12.94
CA GLU A 24 6.04 -3.99 -13.65
C GLU A 24 6.15 -2.74 -12.77
N LEU A 25 7.39 -2.41 -12.40
CA LEU A 25 7.72 -1.20 -11.67
C LEU A 25 8.30 -0.18 -12.64
N THR A 26 7.87 1.07 -12.50
CA THR A 26 8.41 2.20 -13.26
C THR A 26 9.01 3.22 -12.32
N CYS A 27 9.78 4.18 -12.85
CA CYS A 27 10.30 5.29 -12.07
C CYS A 27 9.62 6.57 -12.51
N SER A 28 9.26 7.39 -11.53
CA SER A 28 8.83 8.78 -11.73
C SER A 28 10.02 9.68 -12.05
N THR A 29 9.73 10.91 -12.53
CA THR A 29 10.73 11.94 -12.81
C THR A 29 11.50 12.41 -11.58
N ASP A 30 10.94 12.21 -10.39
CA ASP A 30 11.57 12.49 -9.10
C ASP A 30 12.17 11.25 -8.43
N ASN A 31 12.51 10.23 -9.23
CA ASN A 31 13.19 9.00 -8.81
C ASN A 31 12.44 8.16 -7.75
N ARG A 32 11.12 8.30 -7.64
CA ARG A 32 10.28 7.38 -6.86
C ARG A 32 9.85 6.19 -7.70
N THR A 33 9.89 5.00 -7.11
CA THR A 33 9.37 3.77 -7.71
C THR A 33 7.84 3.81 -7.73
N ILE A 34 7.25 3.51 -8.89
CA ILE A 34 5.81 3.46 -9.13
C ILE A 34 5.39 2.04 -9.45
N LEU A 35 4.31 1.59 -8.80
CA LEU A 35 3.53 0.42 -9.19
C LEU A 35 2.26 0.88 -9.90
N HIS A 36 2.02 0.38 -11.11
CA HIS A 36 0.74 0.58 -11.80
C HIS A 36 -0.18 -0.61 -11.54
N ILE A 37 -1.35 -0.33 -10.97
CA ILE A 37 -2.40 -1.33 -10.76
C ILE A 37 -3.49 -1.05 -11.80
N PRO A 38 -3.86 -2.02 -12.65
CA PRO A 38 -4.93 -1.84 -13.62
C PRO A 38 -6.20 -1.33 -12.96
N TYR A 39 -6.88 -0.35 -13.57
CA TYR A 39 -8.09 0.33 -13.09
C TYR A 39 -7.93 1.22 -11.85
N GLU A 40 -6.96 0.93 -10.98
CA GLU A 40 -6.67 1.72 -9.77
C GLU A 40 -5.61 2.81 -10.02
N GLY A 41 -4.78 2.66 -11.06
CA GLY A 41 -3.77 3.64 -11.44
C GLY A 41 -2.44 3.48 -10.71
N ASN A 42 -1.73 4.59 -10.51
CA ASN A 42 -0.35 4.59 -10.05
C ASN A 42 -0.24 4.77 -8.54
N PHE A 43 0.64 3.99 -7.92
CA PHE A 43 0.98 4.08 -6.51
C PHE A 43 2.49 4.21 -6.33
N TYR A 44 2.93 4.95 -5.30
CA TYR A 44 4.34 4.97 -4.93
C TYR A 44 4.69 3.76 -4.09
N VAL A 45 5.76 3.07 -4.46
CA VAL A 45 6.29 1.96 -3.68
C VAL A 45 7.22 2.50 -2.61
N GLN A 46 6.85 2.28 -1.35
CA GLN A 46 7.62 2.70 -0.19
C GLN A 46 8.68 1.66 0.18
N SER A 47 8.34 0.38 0.12
CA SER A 47 9.24 -0.72 0.46
C SER A 47 8.83 -2.00 -0.28
N ILE A 48 9.81 -2.86 -0.54
CA ILE A 48 9.62 -4.19 -1.12
C ILE A 48 10.42 -5.17 -0.25
N ASP A 49 9.74 -6.15 0.31
CA ASP A 49 10.34 -7.29 1.01
C ASP A 49 10.13 -8.56 0.17
N TYR A 50 11.20 -8.98 -0.48
CA TYR A 50 11.18 -10.17 -1.33
C TYR A 50 11.18 -11.49 -0.53
N GLN A 51 11.63 -11.48 0.73
CA GLN A 51 11.57 -12.66 1.61
C GLN A 51 10.14 -12.92 2.05
N LEU A 52 9.46 -11.87 2.52
CA LEU A 52 8.07 -11.92 2.93
C LEU A 52 7.09 -11.88 1.75
N GLN A 53 7.60 -11.62 0.54
CA GLN A 53 6.81 -11.41 -0.67
C GLN A 53 5.73 -10.35 -0.44
N SER A 54 6.13 -9.22 0.15
CA SER A 54 5.26 -8.10 0.48
C SER A 54 5.83 -6.76 0.02
N LEU A 55 4.95 -5.82 -0.32
CA LEU A 55 5.32 -4.47 -0.70
C LEU A 55 4.34 -3.50 -0.08
N GLN A 56 4.85 -2.32 0.25
CA GLN A 56 4.05 -1.23 0.80
C GLN A 56 3.90 -0.15 -0.27
N ILE A 57 2.66 0.21 -0.55
CA ILE A 57 2.31 1.27 -1.49
C ILE A 57 1.60 2.44 -0.81
N GLY A 58 1.90 3.66 -1.22
CA GLY A 58 1.21 4.87 -0.82
C GLY A 58 0.51 5.55 -2.00
N ASN A 59 -0.58 6.28 -1.73
CA ASN A 59 -1.22 7.10 -2.74
C ASN A 59 -0.34 8.33 -3.05
N PRO A 60 -0.01 8.61 -4.32
CA PRO A 60 0.74 9.80 -4.71
C PRO A 60 0.15 11.13 -4.25
N GLU A 61 -1.18 11.20 -4.14
CA GLU A 61 -1.90 12.39 -3.68
C GLU A 61 -1.95 12.50 -2.14
N GLY A 62 -1.29 11.59 -1.40
CA GLY A 62 -1.21 11.62 0.06
C GLY A 62 -2.44 11.12 0.81
N CYS A 63 -3.55 10.84 0.11
CA CYS A 63 -4.79 10.39 0.72
C CYS A 63 -5.17 8.97 0.27
N LEU A 64 -4.86 7.96 1.07
CA LEU A 64 -5.18 6.58 0.71
C LEU A 64 -6.67 6.26 0.81
N VAL A 65 -7.41 6.95 1.69
CA VAL A 65 -8.85 6.75 1.91
C VAL A 65 -9.65 6.94 0.63
N ASN A 66 -9.29 7.91 -0.21
CA ASN A 66 -9.92 8.12 -1.53
C ASN A 66 -9.84 6.90 -2.44
N ARG A 67 -8.80 6.07 -2.29
CA ARG A 67 -8.58 4.86 -3.08
C ARG A 67 -9.23 3.62 -2.46
N THR A 68 -9.69 3.70 -1.21
CA THR A 68 -10.24 2.55 -0.47
C THR A 68 -11.69 2.71 -0.05
N ILE A 69 -12.30 3.87 -0.35
CA ILE A 69 -13.75 4.19 -0.19
C ILE A 69 -14.67 3.32 -1.07
N THR A 70 -14.08 2.61 -2.03
CA THR A 70 -14.66 1.51 -2.79
C THR A 70 -13.76 0.28 -2.58
N PRO A 71 -14.27 -0.96 -2.73
CA PRO A 71 -13.41 -2.13 -2.59
C PRO A 71 -12.20 -1.96 -3.50
N PHE A 72 -11.03 -1.85 -2.88
CA PHE A 72 -9.77 -1.72 -3.60
C PHE A 72 -9.56 -3.01 -4.38
N ASN A 73 -9.89 -2.97 -5.67
CA ASN A 73 -10.07 -4.18 -6.46
C ASN A 73 -8.81 -4.40 -7.28
N LEU A 74 -7.97 -5.29 -6.78
CA LEU A 74 -6.90 -5.85 -7.57
C LEU A 74 -7.53 -6.67 -8.70
N SER A 75 -7.15 -6.38 -9.94
CA SER A 75 -7.60 -7.16 -11.10
C SER A 75 -7.30 -8.65 -10.90
N PHE A 76 -8.15 -9.55 -11.41
CA PHE A 76 -7.93 -11.00 -11.30
C PHE A 76 -6.59 -11.46 -11.89
N SER A 77 -6.06 -10.73 -12.87
CA SER A 77 -4.74 -11.01 -13.46
C SER A 77 -3.57 -10.42 -12.66
N SER A 78 -3.84 -9.72 -11.56
CA SER A 78 -2.82 -9.16 -10.67
C SER A 78 -2.13 -10.27 -9.88
N PRO A 79 -0.79 -10.29 -9.82
CA PRO A 79 -0.06 -11.20 -8.93
C PRO A 79 -0.17 -10.78 -7.44
N PHE A 80 -0.72 -9.60 -7.18
CA PHE A 80 -0.91 -9.04 -5.85
C PHE A 80 -2.26 -9.40 -5.26
N ARG A 81 -2.27 -9.59 -3.95
CA ARG A 81 -3.45 -9.63 -3.09
C ARG A 81 -3.21 -8.78 -1.85
N ARG A 82 -4.29 -8.42 -1.16
CA ARG A 82 -4.19 -7.75 0.14
C ARG A 82 -3.86 -8.79 1.21
N ASP A 83 -3.13 -8.39 2.24
CA ASP A 83 -2.96 -9.22 3.43
C ASP A 83 -4.18 -9.07 4.34
N GLU A 84 -5.13 -10.00 4.22
CA GLU A 84 -6.39 -10.02 4.99
C GLU A 84 -6.18 -9.89 6.50
N SER A 85 -5.03 -10.31 7.03
CA SER A 85 -4.73 -10.20 8.46
C SER A 85 -4.50 -8.75 8.93
N LEU A 86 -4.20 -7.84 7.99
CA LEU A 86 -3.93 -6.43 8.27
C LEU A 86 -5.12 -5.52 7.94
N ILE A 87 -6.13 -6.03 7.22
CA ILE A 87 -7.26 -5.21 6.76
C ILE A 87 -8.21 -4.89 7.91
N THR A 88 -8.52 -3.62 8.07
CA THR A 88 -9.59 -3.15 8.96
C THR A 88 -10.54 -2.25 8.18
N SER A 89 -11.84 -2.50 8.33
CA SER A 89 -12.89 -1.65 7.76
C SER A 89 -13.16 -0.44 8.66
N PHE A 90 -13.24 0.73 8.05
CA PHE A 90 -13.55 1.99 8.71
C PHE A 90 -14.83 2.57 8.14
N SER A 91 -15.73 2.99 9.03
CA SER A 91 -16.86 3.86 8.68
C SER A 91 -16.35 5.30 8.59
N LEU A 92 -16.84 6.05 7.59
CA LEU A 92 -16.46 7.44 7.39
C LEU A 92 -17.57 8.38 7.85
N PHE A 93 -17.17 9.54 8.35
CA PHE A 93 -18.05 10.55 8.91
C PHE A 93 -17.66 11.91 8.36
N ASP A 94 -18.62 12.62 7.81
CA ASP A 94 -18.46 14.01 7.39
C ASP A 94 -18.90 14.93 8.54
N CYS A 95 -17.97 15.68 9.10
CA CYS A 95 -18.22 16.61 10.19
C CYS A 95 -18.24 18.08 9.74
N GLY A 96 -18.31 18.32 8.43
CA GLY A 96 -18.30 19.66 7.83
C GLY A 96 -17.03 20.42 8.18
N LEU A 97 -17.17 21.55 8.86
CA LEU A 97 -16.05 22.39 9.29
C LEU A 97 -15.58 22.07 10.72
N THR A 98 -16.16 21.06 11.37
CA THR A 98 -15.84 20.70 12.75
C THR A 98 -14.46 20.04 12.81
N ASP A 99 -13.51 20.73 13.43
CA ASP A 99 -12.16 20.23 13.61
C ASP A 99 -12.03 19.28 14.83
N ALA A 100 -10.87 18.63 14.93
CA ALA A 100 -10.61 17.66 15.98
C ALA A 100 -10.61 18.30 17.38
N SER A 101 -10.26 19.59 17.46
CA SER A 101 -10.26 20.39 18.68
C SER A 101 -11.67 20.55 19.23
N THR A 102 -12.62 20.88 18.36
CA THR A 102 -14.03 21.10 18.70
C THR A 102 -14.69 19.79 19.12
N LEU A 103 -14.44 18.69 18.40
CA LEU A 103 -14.89 17.35 18.81
C LEU A 103 -14.36 16.96 20.20
N ARG A 104 -13.12 17.32 20.52
CA ARG A 104 -12.54 17.07 21.85
C ARG A 104 -13.24 17.87 22.95
N VAL A 105 -13.48 19.17 22.73
CA VAL A 105 -14.18 20.05 23.69
C VAL A 105 -15.61 19.56 23.95
N MET A 106 -16.28 19.05 22.92
CA MET A 106 -17.62 18.47 23.02
C MET A 106 -17.66 17.09 23.70
N GLY A 107 -16.52 16.55 24.15
CA GLY A 107 -16.46 15.25 24.82
C GLY A 107 -16.44 14.04 23.89
N TYR A 108 -16.37 14.25 22.57
CA TYR A 108 -16.21 13.21 21.55
C TYR A 108 -14.74 12.82 21.33
N SER A 109 -13.84 13.18 22.26
CA SER A 109 -12.41 12.83 22.22
C SER A 109 -12.12 11.34 22.40
N ASN A 110 -13.14 10.48 22.40
CA ASN A 110 -12.93 9.06 22.57
C ASN A 110 -12.12 8.54 21.38
N THR A 111 -11.22 7.61 21.64
CA THR A 111 -10.11 7.20 20.76
C THR A 111 -10.52 6.69 19.38
N SER A 112 -11.81 6.48 19.13
CA SER A 112 -12.35 5.80 17.96
C SER A 112 -12.33 6.61 16.65
N PHE A 113 -12.23 7.94 16.68
CA PHE A 113 -12.22 8.77 15.46
C PHE A 113 -10.80 9.23 15.07
N VAL A 114 -10.46 9.03 13.80
CA VAL A 114 -9.20 9.43 13.20
C VAL A 114 -9.46 10.45 12.12
N TYR A 115 -8.82 11.61 12.20
CA TYR A 115 -8.94 12.62 11.15
C TYR A 115 -8.30 12.12 9.84
N VAL A 116 -9.06 12.17 8.76
CA VAL A 116 -8.64 11.77 7.42
C VAL A 116 -8.24 13.02 6.66
N ASN A 117 -6.94 13.31 6.65
CA ASN A 117 -6.43 14.47 5.93
C ASN A 117 -6.29 14.16 4.43
N CYS A 118 -7.27 14.60 3.64
CA CYS A 118 -7.38 14.31 2.23
C CYS A 118 -7.81 15.56 1.48
N SER A 119 -6.91 16.12 0.67
CA SER A 119 -7.14 17.40 -0.04
C SER A 119 -8.30 17.38 -1.06
N ARG A 120 -8.89 16.21 -1.34
CA ARG A 120 -10.04 16.07 -2.23
C ARG A 120 -11.38 16.33 -1.53
N PHE A 121 -11.43 16.20 -0.20
CA PHE A 121 -12.63 16.55 0.54
C PHE A 121 -12.62 18.04 0.86
N GLU A 122 -13.77 18.69 0.62
CA GLU A 122 -14.00 20.08 1.00
C GLU A 122 -14.36 20.21 2.50
N THR A 123 -14.61 19.08 3.16
CA THR A 123 -15.04 18.94 4.55
C THR A 123 -14.06 18.10 5.36
N HIS A 124 -14.16 18.19 6.69
CA HIS A 124 -13.39 17.37 7.62
C HIS A 124 -14.00 15.98 7.71
N ILE A 125 -13.30 15.02 7.11
CA ILE A 125 -13.68 13.60 7.18
C ILE A 125 -12.96 12.92 8.34
N TYR A 126 -13.69 12.08 9.07
CA TYR A 126 -13.15 11.23 10.11
C TYR A 126 -13.46 9.77 9.82
N ALA A 127 -12.53 8.89 10.20
CA ALA A 127 -12.68 7.45 10.09
C ALA A 127 -12.80 6.83 11.48
N ALA A 128 -13.71 5.87 11.65
CA ALA A 128 -13.80 5.05 12.86
C ALA A 128 -13.84 3.57 12.51
N ALA A 129 -13.11 2.75 13.26
CA ALA A 129 -13.03 1.31 13.00
C ALA A 129 -14.41 0.67 13.18
N SER A 130 -14.92 0.00 12.14
CA SER A 130 -16.28 -0.54 12.09
C SER A 130 -16.53 -1.68 13.09
N ASN A 131 -15.46 -2.31 13.60
CA ASN A 131 -15.54 -3.37 14.61
C ASN A 131 -15.64 -2.84 16.05
N GLN A 132 -15.49 -1.53 16.27
CA GLN A 132 -15.66 -0.91 17.58
C GLN A 132 -16.97 -0.13 17.62
N PRO A 133 -17.85 -0.40 18.60
CA PRO A 133 -19.07 0.38 18.74
C PRO A 133 -18.71 1.82 19.10
N LEU A 134 -19.20 2.77 18.31
CA LEU A 134 -19.16 4.17 18.66
C LEU A 134 -20.08 4.40 19.86
N ARG A 135 -19.49 4.75 21.01
CA ARG A 135 -20.27 5.01 22.22
C ARG A 135 -21.24 6.17 22.05
N VAL A 136 -20.85 7.20 21.28
CA VAL A 136 -21.69 8.33 20.88
C VAL A 136 -21.17 8.87 19.54
N GLU A 137 -22.05 9.00 18.55
CA GLU A 137 -21.75 9.70 17.29
C GLU A 137 -21.91 11.22 17.52
N PRO A 138 -20.99 12.07 17.07
CA PRO A 138 -21.14 13.51 17.22
C PRO A 138 -22.36 14.00 16.41
N PRO A 139 -23.26 14.82 16.99
CA PRO A 139 -24.50 15.24 16.34
C PRO A 139 -24.26 16.12 15.10
N SER A 140 -23.07 16.71 14.96
CA SER A 140 -22.65 17.50 13.80
C SER A 140 -21.99 16.66 12.69
N CYS A 141 -21.81 15.35 12.91
CA CYS A 141 -21.15 14.46 11.96
C CYS A 141 -22.17 13.51 11.33
N GLU A 142 -22.27 13.52 10.02
CA GLU A 142 -23.10 12.59 9.26
C GLU A 142 -22.28 11.35 8.90
N ARG A 143 -22.81 10.16 9.22
CA ARG A 143 -22.18 8.90 8.81
C ARG A 143 -22.40 8.70 7.31
N LEU A 144 -21.31 8.56 6.58
CA LEU A 144 -21.35 8.24 5.15
C LEU A 144 -21.68 6.75 4.95
N GLU A 145 -22.46 6.44 3.91
CA GLU A 145 -22.77 5.04 3.55
C GLU A 145 -21.52 4.26 3.09
N LYS A 146 -20.46 4.97 2.73
CA LYS A 146 -19.21 4.39 2.22
C LYS A 146 -18.31 3.97 3.37
N THR A 147 -17.65 2.82 3.20
CA THR A 147 -16.63 2.33 4.12
C THR A 147 -15.28 2.28 3.42
N ALA A 148 -14.21 2.47 4.20
CA ALA A 148 -12.84 2.39 3.73
C ALA A 148 -12.14 1.14 4.29
N SER A 149 -11.39 0.42 3.46
CA SER A 149 -10.59 -0.73 3.88
C SER A 149 -9.10 -0.37 3.91
N LEU A 150 -8.52 -0.22 5.10
CA LEU A 150 -7.14 0.24 5.30
C LEU A 150 -6.34 -0.79 6.08
N ASP A 151 -5.02 -0.69 6.00
CA ASP A 151 -4.13 -1.51 6.82
C ASP A 151 -3.99 -0.95 8.22
N ARG A 152 -3.90 -1.86 9.19
CA ARG A 152 -3.49 -1.55 10.55
C ARG A 152 -1.98 -1.62 10.66
N ARG A 153 -1.38 -0.65 11.35
CA ARG A 153 0.06 -0.68 11.60
C ARG A 153 0.43 -1.85 12.54
N PRO A 154 1.52 -2.59 12.25
CA PRO A 154 1.95 -3.72 13.10
C PRO A 154 2.42 -3.32 14.50
N ASP A 155 2.87 -2.08 14.69
CA ASP A 155 3.56 -1.60 15.89
C ASP A 155 2.63 -1.07 16.99
N GLY A 156 1.34 -0.92 16.72
CA GLY A 156 0.35 -0.42 17.67
C GLY A 156 -0.78 -1.40 17.89
N ALA A 157 -0.60 -2.27 18.88
CA ALA A 157 -1.66 -3.10 19.42
C ALA A 157 -2.90 -2.23 19.74
N ASP A 158 -4.02 -2.60 19.14
CA ASP A 158 -5.37 -2.13 19.46
C ASP A 158 -5.71 -0.63 19.48
N ASP A 159 -4.84 0.26 18.98
CA ASP A 159 -5.20 1.68 18.78
C ASP A 159 -5.91 1.89 17.42
N PRO A 160 -7.19 2.32 17.39
CA PRO A 160 -7.88 2.69 16.16
C PRO A 160 -7.23 3.90 15.44
N ARG A 161 -6.36 4.66 16.10
CA ARG A 161 -5.60 5.79 15.52
C ARG A 161 -4.44 5.37 14.62
N ASN A 162 -4.03 4.11 14.67
CA ASN A 162 -2.84 3.65 13.96
C ASN A 162 -3.16 3.19 12.52
N ILE A 163 -3.90 4.03 11.80
CA ILE A 163 -4.15 3.86 10.36
C ILE A 163 -2.87 4.23 9.62
N THR A 164 -2.39 3.34 8.76
CA THR A 164 -1.24 3.63 7.91
C THR A 164 -1.67 4.36 6.64
N SER A 165 -0.82 5.28 6.16
CA SER A 165 -0.93 5.89 4.84
C SER A 165 -0.48 4.97 3.70
N LEU A 166 -0.13 3.72 4.03
CA LEU A 166 0.38 2.68 3.15
C LEU A 166 -0.55 1.45 3.16
N LEU A 167 -0.74 0.85 1.98
CA LEU A 167 -1.32 -0.48 1.82
C LEU A 167 -0.21 -1.51 1.61
N THR A 168 -0.34 -2.64 2.27
CA THR A 168 0.48 -3.82 2.08
C THR A 168 -0.18 -4.70 1.04
N LEU A 169 0.57 -4.99 -0.01
CA LEU A 169 0.23 -5.99 -1.00
C LEU A 169 1.20 -7.15 -0.82
N ILE A 170 0.66 -8.36 -0.77
CA ILE A 170 1.44 -9.58 -0.77
C ILE A 170 1.29 -10.25 -2.13
N TRP A 171 2.33 -10.94 -2.57
CA TRP A 171 2.27 -11.76 -3.76
C TRP A 171 2.76 -13.16 -3.43
N LYS A 172 2.51 -14.09 -4.36
CA LYS A 172 3.14 -15.40 -4.32
C LYS A 172 3.86 -15.60 -5.64
N LEU A 173 5.18 -15.66 -5.56
CA LEU A 173 5.96 -16.05 -6.73
C LEU A 173 5.63 -17.50 -7.08
N PRO A 174 5.53 -17.85 -8.38
CA PRO A 174 5.45 -19.25 -8.77
C PRO A 174 6.75 -20.03 -8.50
N PHE A 175 7.79 -19.36 -7.99
CA PHE A 175 9.13 -19.89 -7.76
C PHE A 175 9.75 -19.32 -6.48
N ASN A 176 10.67 -20.05 -5.84
CA ASN A 176 11.22 -19.70 -4.52
C ASN A 176 12.52 -18.88 -4.65
N CYS A 177 12.54 -17.65 -4.15
CA CYS A 177 13.71 -16.75 -4.16
C CYS A 177 14.62 -16.88 -2.93
N GLY A 178 14.17 -17.54 -1.85
CA GLY A 178 14.90 -17.56 -0.58
C GLY A 178 16.32 -18.15 -0.69
N SER A 179 16.53 -19.07 -1.63
CA SER A 179 17.84 -19.68 -1.90
C SER A 179 18.84 -18.74 -2.58
N CYS A 180 18.37 -17.79 -3.41
CA CYS A 180 19.22 -16.78 -4.04
C CYS A 180 19.64 -15.73 -3.01
N GLU A 181 18.70 -15.32 -2.16
CA GLU A 181 18.92 -14.22 -1.20
C GLU A 181 19.81 -14.63 -0.03
N GLN A 182 19.71 -15.87 0.46
CA GLN A 182 20.68 -16.41 1.43
C GLN A 182 22.12 -16.36 0.90
N LYS A 183 22.29 -16.38 -0.42
CA LYS A 183 23.59 -16.29 -1.10
C LYS A 183 23.95 -14.86 -1.50
N GLY A 184 23.14 -13.86 -1.15
CA GLY A 184 23.34 -12.47 -1.56
C GLY A 184 23.16 -12.25 -3.07
N GLN A 185 22.48 -13.16 -3.77
CA GLN A 185 22.23 -13.11 -5.20
C GLN A 185 20.88 -12.45 -5.49
N MET A 186 20.77 -11.80 -6.65
CA MET A 186 19.50 -11.26 -7.15
C MET A 186 18.61 -12.42 -7.62
N CYS A 187 17.33 -12.35 -7.29
CA CYS A 187 16.35 -13.32 -7.77
C CYS A 187 15.78 -12.90 -9.13
N GLY A 188 15.61 -13.84 -10.06
CA GLY A 188 15.00 -13.64 -11.36
C GLY A 188 14.14 -14.82 -11.79
N LEU A 189 13.32 -14.62 -12.83
CA LEU A 189 12.52 -15.67 -13.46
C LEU A 189 13.26 -16.18 -14.71
N ASN A 190 13.50 -17.49 -14.78
CA ASN A 190 13.89 -18.14 -16.02
C ASN A 190 12.65 -18.35 -16.89
N ARG A 191 12.52 -17.56 -17.97
CA ARG A 191 11.36 -17.63 -18.88
C ARG A 191 11.22 -18.97 -19.62
N THR A 192 12.29 -19.75 -19.73
CA THR A 192 12.27 -21.05 -20.42
C THR A 192 11.73 -22.15 -19.53
N THR A 193 12.04 -22.11 -18.24
CA THR A 193 11.68 -23.18 -17.28
C THR A 193 10.61 -22.77 -16.29
N ASN A 194 10.18 -21.49 -16.31
CA ASN A 194 9.34 -20.86 -15.29
C ASN A 194 9.86 -21.06 -13.85
N ALA A 195 11.17 -21.27 -13.69
CA ALA A 195 11.83 -21.54 -12.42
C ALA A 195 12.64 -20.33 -11.93
N THR A 196 13.05 -20.36 -10.66
CA THR A 196 13.96 -19.38 -10.09
C THR A 196 15.30 -19.38 -10.82
N ALA A 197 15.78 -18.20 -11.21
CA ALA A 197 17.15 -17.95 -11.61
C ALA A 197 17.84 -17.05 -10.58
N CYS A 198 19.03 -17.42 -10.11
CA CYS A 198 19.85 -16.56 -9.26
C CYS A 198 20.92 -15.87 -10.10
N LEU A 199 21.03 -14.55 -9.98
CA LEU A 199 22.00 -13.73 -10.69
C LEU A 199 22.93 -13.08 -9.67
N ASN A 200 24.24 -13.09 -9.92
CA ASN A 200 25.16 -12.34 -9.08
C ASN A 200 24.92 -10.83 -9.27
N PRO A 201 24.88 -10.04 -8.19
CA PRO A 201 24.83 -8.59 -8.33
C PRO A 201 26.06 -8.10 -9.12
N PRO A 202 25.89 -7.12 -10.02
CA PRO A 202 27.02 -6.56 -10.75
C PRO A 202 28.05 -5.99 -9.77
N PRO A 203 29.36 -6.04 -10.07
CA PRO A 203 30.38 -5.43 -9.23
C PRO A 203 30.03 -3.95 -9.02
N LEU A 204 29.98 -3.54 -7.75
CA LEU A 204 29.79 -2.15 -7.36
C LEU A 204 31.03 -1.36 -7.83
N ASN A 205 30.97 -0.82 -9.04
CA ASN A 205 31.93 0.16 -9.50
C ASN A 205 31.65 1.47 -8.74
N TYR A 206 32.31 1.64 -7.60
CA TYR A 206 32.49 2.95 -6.99
C TYR A 206 33.30 3.80 -7.97
N LYS A 207 32.65 4.79 -8.58
CA LYS A 207 33.30 5.94 -9.23
C LYS A 207 32.94 7.18 -8.45
#